data_AF-A0A150P5C8-F1
#
_entry.id   AF-A0A150P5C8-F1
#
_cell.length_a   1.000
_cell.length_b   1.000
_cell.length_c   1.000
_cell.angle_alpha   90.00
_cell.angle_beta   90.00
_cell.angle_gamma   90.00
#
_symmetry.space_group_name_H-M   'P 1'
#
loop_
_entity.id
_entity.type
_entity.pdbx_description
1 polymer ?
#
loop_
_entity_poly.entity_id
_entity_poly.type
_entity_poly.pdbx_seq_one_letter_code
_entity_poly.pdbx_strand_id
1 'polypeptide(L)'
;MTRTLALWTPLLAALASGCAPPPAPAAPSADETAARRAASVALTALSHRSFDVGGCDAAGARIVQEAEARAGTPQGDRCAILVARRSDQTWLVVVRSSLSSSSVGAQALVTVLPAAEGVSGIEYAR
;
A
#
# COMPACT_ATOMS: atom_id res chain seq x y z
N MET A 1 23.31 36.45 -63.49
CA MET A 1 23.70 35.42 -64.48
C MET A 1 25.02 34.83 -64.00
N THR A 2 25.11 33.67 -63.34
CA THR A 2 25.02 32.34 -63.94
C THR A 2 25.23 31.26 -62.86
N ARG A 3 24.37 30.22 -62.88
CA ARG A 3 24.63 28.76 -62.74
C ARG A 3 25.18 28.16 -61.43
N THR A 4 24.42 27.30 -60.72
CA THR A 4 24.36 25.80 -60.78
C THR A 4 25.73 25.12 -60.55
N LEU A 5 25.96 24.12 -59.69
CA LEU A 5 25.24 22.85 -59.45
C LEU A 5 25.81 22.12 -58.20
N ALA A 6 24.94 21.32 -57.57
CA ALA A 6 25.11 20.03 -56.88
C ALA A 6 26.49 19.53 -56.38
N LEU A 7 26.53 19.21 -55.08
CA LEU A 7 27.28 18.08 -54.48
C LEU A 7 26.32 17.34 -53.54
N TRP A 8 25.83 16.15 -53.90
CA TRP A 8 26.39 14.84 -53.50
C TRP A 8 26.42 14.60 -51.98
N THR A 9 25.39 13.88 -51.52
CA THR A 9 25.21 13.08 -50.29
C THR A 9 26.22 11.92 -50.19
N PRO A 10 26.25 11.06 -49.12
CA PRO A 10 25.74 11.13 -47.74
C PRO A 10 26.80 10.69 -46.69
N LEU A 11 26.63 10.98 -45.39
CA LEU A 11 27.15 10.05 -44.36
C LEU A 11 26.45 10.23 -43.00
N LEU A 12 25.82 9.14 -42.58
CA LEU A 12 25.35 8.87 -41.23
C LEU A 12 26.48 9.07 -40.20
N ALA A 13 26.29 10.01 -39.28
CA ALA A 13 26.89 10.00 -37.96
C ALA A 13 25.81 10.49 -36.97
N ALA A 14 25.06 9.57 -36.38
CA ALA A 14 25.37 9.08 -35.04
C ALA A 14 25.28 10.20 -33.97
N LEU A 15 24.06 10.65 -33.68
CA LEU A 15 23.69 11.20 -32.37
C LEU A 15 22.94 10.11 -31.61
N ALA A 16 23.72 9.12 -31.17
CA ALA A 16 23.35 8.28 -30.06
C ALA A 16 23.39 9.13 -28.79
N SER A 17 22.27 9.29 -28.10
CA SER A 17 22.28 9.52 -26.64
C SER A 17 20.96 9.09 -26.01
N GLY A 18 20.94 7.82 -25.60
CA GLY A 18 20.26 7.38 -24.38
C GLY A 18 18.73 7.43 -24.37
N CYS A 19 18.08 6.56 -25.14
CA CYS A 19 16.79 6.04 -24.72
C CYS A 19 17.06 5.13 -23.51
N ALA A 20 17.10 5.71 -22.30
CA ALA A 20 17.16 4.93 -21.07
C ALA A 20 15.85 4.11 -20.99
N PRO A 21 15.92 2.78 -20.80
CA PRO A 21 14.72 1.99 -20.60
C PRO A 21 13.95 2.55 -19.39
N PRO A 22 12.59 2.54 -19.42
CA PRO A 22 11.80 3.02 -18.30
C PRO A 22 12.26 2.31 -17.03
N PRO A 23 12.44 3.04 -15.90
CA PRO A 23 12.90 2.42 -14.66
C PRO A 23 11.97 1.25 -14.34
N ALA A 24 12.56 0.06 -14.20
CA ALA A 24 11.82 -1.12 -13.77
C ALA A 24 11.06 -0.77 -12.48
N PRO A 25 9.82 -1.27 -12.30
CA PRO A 25 9.08 -1.05 -11.07
C PRO A 25 9.97 -1.43 -9.89
N ALA A 26 10.23 -0.45 -9.03
CA ALA A 26 11.09 -0.66 -7.86
C ALA A 26 10.52 -1.84 -7.06
N ALA A 27 11.38 -2.79 -6.72
CA ALA A 27 10.99 -3.89 -5.85
C ALA A 27 10.35 -3.32 -4.58
N PRO A 28 9.26 -3.93 -4.08
CA PRO A 28 8.59 -3.43 -2.88
C PRO A 28 9.60 -3.37 -1.74
N SER A 29 9.55 -2.28 -0.98
CA SER A 29 10.45 -2.12 0.17
C SER A 29 10.22 -3.24 1.19
N ALA A 30 11.24 -3.54 1.99
CA ALA A 30 11.11 -4.51 3.07
C ALA A 30 9.95 -4.14 4.02
N ASP A 31 9.75 -2.84 4.26
CA ASP A 31 8.63 -2.29 5.02
C ASP A 31 7.28 -2.55 4.35
N GLU A 32 7.16 -2.42 3.03
CA GLU A 32 5.92 -2.72 2.31
C GLU A 32 5.55 -4.20 2.40
N THR A 33 6.55 -5.07 2.30
CA THR A 33 6.36 -6.51 2.46
C THR A 33 5.95 -6.88 3.89
N ALA A 34 6.55 -6.23 4.90
CA ALA A 34 6.22 -6.46 6.30
C ALA A 34 4.83 -5.90 6.66
N ALA A 35 4.47 -4.73 6.12
CA ALA A 35 3.16 -4.11 6.31
C ALA A 35 2.03 -4.98 5.73
N ARG A 36 2.21 -5.52 4.52
CA ARG A 36 1.25 -6.46 3.91
C ARG A 36 1.08 -7.74 4.73
N ARG A 37 2.17 -8.28 5.28
CA ARG A 37 2.10 -9.42 6.20
C ARG A 37 1.34 -9.07 7.47
N ALA A 38 1.64 -7.93 8.09
CA ALA A 38 0.91 -7.47 9.28
C ALA A 38 -0.58 -7.30 8.99
N ALA A 39 -0.95 -6.71 7.85
CA ALA A 39 -2.33 -6.60 7.40
C ALA A 39 -2.99 -7.98 7.23
N SER A 40 -2.30 -8.95 6.63
CA SER A 40 -2.81 -10.31 6.43
C SER A 40 -3.09 -11.01 7.78
N VAL A 41 -2.17 -10.88 8.73
CA VAL A 41 -2.31 -11.42 10.09
C VAL A 41 -3.49 -10.76 10.83
N ALA A 42 -3.63 -9.44 10.70
CA ALA A 42 -4.74 -8.71 11.29
C ALA A 42 -6.09 -9.14 10.71
N LEU A 43 -6.22 -9.24 9.38
CA LEU A 43 -7.44 -9.70 8.72
C LEU A 43 -7.82 -11.13 9.14
N THR A 44 -6.83 -12.01 9.24
CA THR A 44 -7.04 -13.39 9.71
C THR A 44 -7.58 -13.39 11.14
N ALA A 45 -6.94 -12.65 12.05
CA ALA A 45 -7.39 -12.54 13.44
C ALA A 45 -8.79 -11.92 13.58
N LEU A 46 -9.13 -10.93 12.76
CA LEU A 46 -10.45 -10.31 12.69
C LEU A 46 -11.51 -11.29 12.17
N SER A 47 -11.20 -12.04 11.12
CA SER A 47 -12.06 -13.09 10.58
C SER A 47 -12.40 -14.15 11.64
N HIS A 48 -11.41 -14.60 12.43
CA HIS A 48 -11.64 -15.53 13.55
C HIS A 48 -12.59 -15.00 14.63
N ARG A 49 -12.74 -13.68 14.74
CA ARG A 49 -13.65 -13.03 15.70
C ARG A 49 -14.97 -12.60 15.07
N SER A 50 -15.28 -13.08 13.86
CA SER A 50 -16.48 -12.71 13.11
C SER A 50 -16.58 -11.21 12.81
N PHE A 51 -15.45 -10.51 12.77
CA PHE A 51 -15.41 -9.14 12.23
C PHE A 51 -15.52 -9.22 10.70
N ASP A 52 -16.31 -8.33 10.12
CA ASP A 52 -16.50 -8.30 8.68
C ASP A 52 -15.23 -7.79 7.98
N VAL A 53 -14.55 -8.71 7.31
CA VAL A 53 -13.40 -8.42 6.43
C VAL A 53 -13.77 -8.59 4.95
N GLY A 54 -15.08 -8.58 4.64
CA GLY A 54 -15.59 -8.73 3.29
C GLY A 54 -15.06 -7.65 2.36
N GLY A 55 -14.32 -8.05 1.32
CA GLY A 55 -13.70 -7.12 0.37
C GLY A 55 -12.45 -6.40 0.89
N CYS A 56 -11.93 -6.78 2.07
CA CYS A 56 -10.63 -6.33 2.55
C CYS A 56 -9.51 -7.13 1.88
N ASP A 57 -8.56 -6.44 1.25
CA ASP A 57 -7.37 -7.05 0.66
C ASP A 57 -6.11 -6.46 1.29
N ALA A 58 -5.28 -7.32 1.88
CA ALA A 58 -3.99 -6.95 2.44
C ALA A 58 -3.03 -6.35 1.39
N ALA A 59 -3.17 -6.70 0.11
CA ALA A 59 -2.39 -6.10 -0.97
C ALA A 59 -2.74 -4.60 -1.18
N GLY A 60 -3.98 -4.22 -0.86
CA GLY A 60 -4.47 -2.84 -0.89
C GLY A 60 -4.18 -2.04 0.39
N ALA A 61 -3.42 -2.60 1.34
CA ALA A 61 -3.06 -1.93 2.58
C ALA A 61 -2.19 -0.69 2.30
N ARG A 62 -2.58 0.45 2.87
CA ARG A 62 -1.82 1.70 2.76
C ARG A 62 -0.95 1.91 3.99
N ILE A 63 0.33 2.15 3.75
CA ILE A 63 1.27 2.50 4.82
C ILE A 63 1.13 3.98 5.10
N VAL A 64 0.81 4.32 6.35
CA VAL A 64 0.60 5.69 6.81
C VAL A 64 1.34 5.92 8.12
N GLN A 65 1.33 7.17 8.60
CA GLN A 65 1.87 7.50 9.92
C GLN A 65 0.93 7.02 11.03
N GLU A 66 1.48 6.76 12.24
CA GLU A 66 0.68 6.25 13.37
C GLU A 66 -0.53 7.14 13.69
N ALA A 67 -0.37 8.46 13.65
CA ALA A 67 -1.45 9.41 13.90
C ALA A 67 -2.60 9.27 12.90
N GLU A 68 -2.28 9.07 11.61
CA GLU A 68 -3.27 8.89 10.55
C GLU A 68 -3.96 7.53 10.65
N ALA A 69 -3.21 6.46 10.92
CA ALA A 69 -3.79 5.14 11.18
C ALA A 69 -4.79 5.20 12.35
N ARG A 70 -4.42 5.84 13.47
CA ARG A 70 -5.29 6.00 14.65
C ARG A 70 -6.53 6.86 14.38
N ALA A 71 -6.38 7.92 13.58
CA ALA A 71 -7.52 8.72 13.14
C ALA A 71 -8.52 7.87 12.32
N GLY A 72 -8.03 6.80 11.70
CA GLY A 72 -8.82 5.85 10.95
C GLY A 72 -9.12 6.36 9.55
N THR A 73 -9.97 5.61 8.85
CA THR A 73 -10.47 6.02 7.53
C THR A 73 -11.93 6.44 7.68
N PRO A 74 -12.44 7.47 6.99
CA PRO A 74 -13.88 7.74 6.95
C PRO A 74 -14.66 6.53 6.44
N GLN A 75 -15.94 6.47 6.76
CA GLN A 75 -16.82 5.43 6.24
C GLN A 75 -16.95 5.57 4.71
N GLY A 76 -16.90 4.44 4.02
CA GLY A 76 -17.11 4.37 2.58
C GLY A 76 -17.58 2.98 2.18
N ASP A 77 -17.95 2.83 0.90
CA ASP A 77 -18.54 1.59 0.36
C ASP A 77 -17.55 0.42 0.24
N ARG A 78 -16.28 0.64 0.58
CA ARG A 78 -15.21 -0.36 0.44
C ARG A 78 -14.42 -0.48 1.73
N CYS A 79 -13.91 -1.70 1.96
CA CYS A 79 -12.99 -1.92 3.06
C CYS A 79 -11.73 -1.07 2.87
N ALA A 80 -11.28 -0.46 3.96
CA ALA A 80 -10.03 0.29 4.00
C ALA A 80 -9.09 -0.34 5.03
N ILE A 81 -7.81 -0.46 4.65
CA ILE A 81 -6.76 -0.97 5.52
C ILE A 81 -5.64 0.05 5.57
N LEU A 82 -5.39 0.59 6.76
CA LEU A 82 -4.25 1.45 7.06
C LEU A 82 -3.25 0.66 7.90
N VAL A 83 -1.97 0.78 7.60
CA VAL A 83 -0.90 0.15 8.36
C VAL A 83 0.09 1.23 8.76
N ALA A 84 0.40 1.32 10.04
CA ALA A 84 1.43 2.21 10.53
C ALA A 84 2.46 1.43 11.33
N ARG A 85 3.73 1.77 11.12
CA ARG A 85 4.82 1.32 11.98
C ARG A 85 4.84 2.18 13.24
N ARG A 86 4.75 1.55 14.41
CA ARG A 86 4.83 2.24 15.69
C ARG A 86 6.28 2.36 16.16
N SER A 87 6.53 3.28 17.09
CA SER A 87 7.86 3.53 17.66
C SER A 87 8.44 2.33 18.42
N ASP A 88 7.59 1.44 18.92
CA ASP A 88 7.93 0.19 19.63
C ASP A 88 8.16 -1.00 18.69
N GLN A 89 8.34 -0.75 17.38
CA GLN A 89 8.53 -1.75 16.33
C GLN A 89 7.33 -2.70 16.11
N THR A 90 6.19 -2.43 16.75
CA THR A 90 4.93 -3.11 16.44
C THR A 90 4.26 -2.47 15.22
N TRP A 91 3.31 -3.18 14.62
CA TRP A 91 2.48 -2.66 13.54
C TRP A 91 1.09 -2.35 14.05
N LEU A 92 0.61 -1.14 13.80
CA LEU A 92 -0.78 -0.77 13.97
C LEU A 92 -1.49 -0.99 12.64
N VAL A 93 -2.42 -1.92 12.59
CA VAL A 93 -3.27 -2.16 11.42
C VAL A 93 -4.69 -1.71 11.75
N VAL A 94 -5.21 -0.76 11.01
CA VAL A 94 -6.57 -0.28 11.16
C VAL A 94 -7.39 -0.77 9.98
N VAL A 95 -8.39 -1.58 10.28
CA VAL A 95 -9.29 -2.18 9.29
C VAL A 95 -10.66 -1.56 9.49
N ARG A 96 -11.20 -0.97 8.43
CA ARG A 96 -12.57 -0.47 8.40
C ARG A 96 -13.38 -1.33 7.43
N SER A 97 -14.44 -1.95 7.93
CA SER A 97 -15.35 -2.76 7.12
C SER A 97 -16.15 -1.86 6.16
N SER A 98 -16.55 -2.44 5.03
CA SER A 98 -17.46 -1.82 4.05
C SER A 98 -18.93 -1.82 4.51
N LEU A 99 -19.29 -2.62 5.52
CA LEU A 99 -20.67 -2.72 5.98
C LEU A 99 -21.09 -1.45 6.72
N SER A 100 -22.20 -0.87 6.28
CA SER A 100 -22.92 0.21 6.96
C SER A 100 -23.52 -0.28 8.29
N SER A 101 -22.67 -0.35 9.30
CA SER A 101 -22.92 -0.23 10.75
C SER A 101 -24.31 -0.70 11.26
N SER A 102 -24.41 -1.97 11.61
CA SER A 102 -25.27 -2.44 12.72
C SER A 102 -24.56 -3.41 13.68
N SER A 103 -23.29 -3.74 13.41
CA SER A 103 -22.45 -4.62 14.24
C SER A 103 -21.45 -3.81 15.08
N VAL A 104 -21.03 -4.37 16.21
CA VAL A 104 -20.03 -3.78 17.12
C VAL A 104 -18.73 -3.46 16.36
N GLY A 105 -18.48 -2.18 16.11
CA GLY A 105 -17.24 -1.66 15.52
C GLY A 105 -17.26 -1.57 14.00
N ALA A 106 -17.43 -0.37 13.45
CA ALA A 106 -17.18 -0.12 12.02
C ALA A 106 -15.68 -0.19 11.70
N GLN A 107 -14.84 -0.02 12.72
CA GLN A 107 -13.40 -0.01 12.63
C GLN A 107 -12.77 -0.91 13.71
N ALA A 108 -11.73 -1.64 13.35
CA ALA A 108 -10.90 -2.39 14.27
C ALA A 108 -9.46 -1.88 14.16
N LEU A 109 -8.83 -1.61 15.31
CA LEU A 109 -7.42 -1.31 15.44
C LEU A 109 -6.75 -2.58 15.98
N VAL A 110 -5.83 -3.13 15.21
CA VAL A 110 -5.13 -4.36 15.51
C VAL A 110 -3.66 -4.03 15.71
N THR A 111 -3.13 -4.35 16.89
CA THR A 111 -1.70 -4.27 17.15
C THR A 111 -1.07 -5.62 16.84
N VAL A 112 -0.18 -5.66 15.86
CA VAL A 112 0.54 -6.85 15.42
C VAL A 112 1.98 -6.77 15.92
N LEU A 113 2.50 -7.90 16.40
CA LEU A 113 3.88 -8.02 16.89
C LEU A 113 4.91 -7.66 15.80
N PRO A 114 6.15 -7.33 16.21
CA PRO A 114 7.26 -7.18 15.27
C PRO A 114 7.37 -8.41 14.38
N ALA A 115 7.82 -8.23 13.13
CA ALA A 115 7.88 -9.29 12.10
C ALA A 115 6.54 -9.96 11.70
N ALA A 116 5.39 -9.47 12.18
CA ALA A 116 4.07 -10.02 11.89
C ALA A 116 3.91 -11.49 12.34
N GLU A 117 4.46 -11.84 13.50
CA GLU A 117 4.37 -13.20 14.07
C GLU A 117 3.00 -13.50 14.69
N GLY A 118 2.25 -12.46 15.06
CA GLY A 118 0.93 -12.61 15.68
C GLY A 118 0.31 -11.29 16.12
N VAL A 119 -0.90 -11.36 16.67
CA VAL A 119 -1.64 -10.20 17.17
C VAL A 119 -1.46 -10.05 18.67
N SER A 120 -1.03 -8.86 19.10
CA SER A 120 -0.87 -8.48 20.50
C SER A 120 -2.19 -7.97 21.11
N GLY A 121 -2.99 -7.23 20.33
CA GLY A 121 -4.25 -6.67 20.79
C GLY A 121 -5.18 -6.29 19.65
N ILE A 122 -6.48 -6.27 19.95
CA ILE A 122 -7.54 -5.81 19.04
C ILE A 122 -8.46 -4.88 19.82
N GLU A 123 -8.65 -3.68 19.31
CA GLU A 123 -9.55 -2.65 19.84
C GLU A 123 -10.61 -2.33 18.79
N TYR A 124 -11.87 -2.20 19.20
CA TYR A 124 -12.97 -1.86 18.29
C TYR A 124 -13.40 -0.42 18.50
N ALA A 125 -13.45 0.33 17.41
CA ALA A 125 -13.90 1.72 17.37
C ALA A 125 -15.16 1.86 16.49
N ARG A 126 -15.98 2.87 16.80
CA ARG A 126 -17.16 3.23 16.01
C ARG A 126 -16.83 4.36 15.05
#